data_AF-A0A9E6CF86-F1
#
_entry.id   AF-A0A9E6CF86-F1
#
_cell.length_a   1.000
_cell.length_b   1.000
_cell.length_c   1.000
_cell.angle_alpha   90.00
_cell.angle_beta   90.00
_cell.angle_gamma   90.00
#
_symmetry.space_group_name_H-M   'P 1'
#
loop_
_entity.id
_entity.type
_entity.pdbx_description
1 polymer ?
#
loop_
_entity_poly.entity_id
_entity_poly.type
_entity_poly.pdbx_seq_one_letter_code
_entity_poly.pdbx_strand_id
1 'polypeptide(L)'
;MAEGHRQRLRDKFLKYGLDAFTDEEIIELLLALGTPRRDCKEPARAAFRRFGSLAKVLEADEKELKKIKGIGPNNLFALKFIHQVARRFLRERLKEREKISCASDVVDYLCHALSFKEREYFIALYLDAKNGIIDIEELFSGTADASPVYPREV
;
A
#
# COMPACT_ATOMS: atom_id res chain seq x y z
N MET A 1 -23.42 16.81 -12.86
CA MET A 1 -23.97 15.50 -12.41
C MET A 1 -22.97 14.70 -11.55
N ALA A 2 -22.09 15.35 -10.75
CA ALA A 2 -21.09 14.64 -9.93
C ALA A 2 -21.64 14.10 -8.59
N GLU A 3 -22.73 14.68 -8.09
CA GLU A 3 -23.28 14.37 -6.77
C GLU A 3 -23.91 12.97 -6.71
N GLY A 4 -24.66 12.57 -7.74
CA GLY A 4 -25.27 11.24 -7.84
C GLY A 4 -24.26 10.10 -8.05
N HIS A 5 -23.15 10.36 -8.75
CA HIS A 5 -22.12 9.34 -8.98
C HIS A 5 -21.39 8.99 -7.68
N ARG A 6 -21.01 10.00 -6.89
CA ARG A 6 -20.34 9.80 -5.61
C ARG A 6 -21.23 9.05 -4.62
N GLN A 7 -22.51 9.42 -4.55
CA GLN A 7 -23.46 8.74 -3.67
C GLN A 7 -23.58 7.26 -4.07
N ARG A 8 -23.69 6.98 -5.38
CA ARG A 8 -23.73 5.60 -5.89
C ARG A 8 -22.49 4.79 -5.54
N LEU A 9 -21.29 5.37 -5.64
CA LEU A 9 -20.05 4.68 -5.22
C LEU A 9 -20.04 4.42 -3.71
N ARG A 10 -20.49 5.38 -2.89
CA ARG A 10 -20.61 5.18 -1.44
C ARG A 10 -21.59 4.07 -1.10
N ASP A 11 -22.77 4.07 -1.71
CA ASP A 11 -23.80 3.05 -1.48
C ASP A 11 -23.32 1.67 -1.95
N LYS A 12 -22.59 1.61 -3.06
CA LYS A 12 -21.94 0.38 -3.56
C LYS A 12 -20.93 -0.17 -2.55
N PHE A 13 -20.07 0.69 -1.99
CA PHE A 13 -19.11 0.29 -0.96
C PHE A 13 -19.80 -0.22 0.31
N LEU A 14 -20.83 0.49 0.79
CA LEU A 14 -21.57 0.09 1.98
C LEU A 14 -22.33 -1.22 1.79
N LYS A 15 -22.78 -1.53 0.57
CA LYS A 15 -23.57 -2.74 0.29
C LYS A 15 -22.71 -3.96 -0.06
N TYR A 16 -21.62 -3.78 -0.80
CA TYR A 16 -20.86 -4.88 -1.39
C TYR A 16 -19.37 -4.87 -1.03
N GLY A 17 -18.90 -3.90 -0.25
CA GLY A 17 -17.48 -3.74 0.08
C GLY A 17 -16.63 -3.35 -1.13
N LEU A 18 -15.32 -3.53 -1.00
CA LEU A 18 -14.35 -3.23 -2.06
C LEU A 18 -14.33 -4.27 -3.19
N ASP A 19 -14.76 -5.51 -2.96
CA ASP A 19 -14.72 -6.59 -3.96
C ASP A 19 -15.58 -6.29 -5.20
N ALA A 20 -16.56 -5.41 -5.06
CA ALA A 20 -17.38 -4.97 -6.17
C ALA A 20 -16.71 -3.86 -7.02
N PHE A 21 -15.57 -3.33 -6.62
CA PHE A 21 -14.92 -2.17 -7.25
C PHE A 21 -13.81 -2.59 -8.21
N THR A 22 -13.67 -1.82 -9.29
CA THR A 22 -12.44 -1.85 -10.08
C THR A 22 -11.37 -0.97 -9.45
N ASP A 23 -10.09 -1.23 -9.73
CA ASP A 23 -8.98 -0.37 -9.31
C ASP A 23 -9.23 1.11 -9.68
N GLU A 24 -9.76 1.37 -10.89
CA GLU A 24 -10.12 2.72 -11.32
C GLU A 24 -11.18 3.37 -10.42
N GLU A 25 -12.24 2.64 -10.05
CA GLU A 25 -13.29 3.13 -9.15
C GLU A 25 -12.76 3.37 -7.72
N ILE A 26 -11.82 2.54 -7.26
CA ILE A 26 -11.15 2.73 -5.96
C ILE A 26 -10.34 4.03 -5.99
N ILE A 27 -9.52 4.23 -7.03
CA ILE A 27 -8.73 5.45 -7.20
C ILE A 27 -9.65 6.68 -7.28
N GLU A 28 -10.75 6.59 -8.04
CA GLU A 28 -11.74 7.66 -8.14
C GLU A 28 -12.30 8.05 -6.78
N LEU A 29 -12.70 7.06 -5.96
CA LEU A 29 -13.24 7.32 -4.64
C LEU A 29 -12.19 7.94 -3.71
N LEU A 30 -10.94 7.47 -3.75
CA LEU A 30 -9.83 8.03 -2.97
C LEU A 30 -9.56 9.50 -3.34
N LEU A 31 -9.53 9.83 -4.62
CA LEU A 31 -9.38 11.22 -5.10
C LEU A 31 -10.59 12.09 -4.68
N ALA A 32 -11.80 11.54 -4.71
CA ALA A 32 -13.02 12.25 -4.29
C ALA A 32 -13.07 12.55 -2.78
N LEU A 33 -12.24 11.89 -1.96
CA LEU A 33 -12.06 12.25 -0.54
C LEU A 33 -11.21 13.51 -0.39
N GLY A 34 -10.18 13.69 -1.23
CA GLY A 34 -9.30 14.86 -1.18
C GLY A 34 -9.87 16.10 -1.88
N THR A 35 -10.72 15.93 -2.90
CA THR A 35 -11.33 17.05 -3.64
C THR A 35 -12.87 16.94 -3.66
N PRO A 36 -13.56 17.37 -2.60
CA PRO A 36 -15.01 17.34 -2.54
C PRO A 36 -15.65 18.14 -3.69
N ARG A 37 -16.74 17.61 -4.26
CA ARG A 37 -17.60 18.25 -5.29
C ARG A 37 -16.99 18.40 -6.70
N ARG A 38 -15.85 17.75 -6.99
CA ARG A 38 -15.34 17.62 -8.37
C ARG A 38 -15.46 16.18 -8.86
N ASP A 39 -15.62 16.04 -10.17
CA ASP A 39 -15.52 14.74 -10.85
C ASP A 39 -14.06 14.29 -10.87
N CYS A 40 -13.80 13.12 -10.29
CA CYS A 40 -12.46 12.53 -10.17
C CYS A 40 -12.23 11.36 -11.12
N LYS A 41 -13.19 11.04 -12.00
CA LYS A 41 -13.11 9.91 -12.93
C LYS A 41 -11.97 10.03 -13.92
N GLU A 42 -11.83 11.18 -14.58
CA GLU A 42 -10.73 11.39 -15.54
C GLU A 42 -9.35 11.42 -14.86
N PRO A 43 -9.14 12.11 -13.73
CA PRO A 43 -7.90 12.00 -12.95
C PRO A 43 -7.59 10.56 -12.51
N ALA A 44 -8.59 9.79 -12.07
CA ALA A 44 -8.41 8.41 -11.65
C ALA A 44 -7.99 7.51 -12.81
N ARG A 45 -8.67 7.62 -13.95
CA ARG A 45 -8.32 6.88 -15.16
C ARG A 45 -6.95 7.29 -15.69
N ALA A 46 -6.58 8.56 -15.60
CA ALA A 46 -5.24 9.04 -15.97
C ALA A 46 -4.16 8.47 -15.04
N ALA A 47 -4.42 8.40 -13.73
CA ALA A 47 -3.51 7.77 -12.78
C ALA A 47 -3.36 6.27 -13.06
N PHE A 48 -4.47 5.55 -13.23
CA PHE A 48 -4.45 4.13 -13.53
C PHE A 48 -3.71 3.83 -14.84
N ARG A 49 -3.95 4.60 -15.92
CA ARG A 49 -3.22 4.44 -17.19
C ARG A 49 -1.72 4.73 -17.06
N ARG A 50 -1.32 5.69 -16.22
CA ARG A 50 0.10 6.07 -16.05
C ARG A 50 0.87 5.05 -15.22
N PHE A 51 0.26 4.54 -14.14
CA PHE A 51 0.95 3.72 -13.14
C PHE A 51 0.59 2.23 -13.24
N GLY A 52 -0.52 1.86 -13.87
CA GLY A 52 -0.90 0.50 -14.25
C GLY A 52 -1.61 -0.34 -13.19
N SER A 53 -1.59 0.05 -11.92
CA SER A 53 -2.30 -0.68 -10.84
C SER A 53 -2.62 0.25 -9.67
N LEU A 54 -3.61 -0.10 -8.85
CA LEU A 54 -3.91 0.63 -7.61
C LEU A 54 -2.68 0.77 -6.70
N ALA A 55 -1.91 -0.31 -6.52
CA ALA A 55 -0.69 -0.30 -5.71
C ALA A 55 0.30 0.76 -6.19
N LYS A 56 0.67 0.70 -7.48
CA LYS A 56 1.59 1.67 -8.09
C LYS A 56 1.10 3.12 -8.01
N VAL A 57 -0.22 3.36 -8.01
CA VAL A 57 -0.79 4.71 -7.81
C VAL A 57 -0.58 5.21 -6.37
N LEU A 58 -0.80 4.36 -5.36
CA LEU A 58 -0.59 4.72 -3.96
C LEU A 58 0.90 4.96 -3.64
N GLU A 59 1.76 4.22 -4.32
CA GLU A 59 3.22 4.26 -4.17
C GLU A 59 3.88 5.43 -4.89
N ALA A 60 3.32 5.85 -6.03
CA ALA A 60 3.91 6.84 -6.92
C ALA A 60 4.43 8.09 -6.20
N ASP A 61 5.56 8.61 -6.68
CA ASP A 61 6.13 9.86 -6.20
C ASP A 61 5.13 11.01 -6.33
N GLU A 62 5.12 11.92 -5.35
CA GLU A 62 4.17 13.03 -5.33
C GLU A 62 4.33 13.96 -6.53
N LYS A 63 5.56 14.14 -7.04
CA LYS A 63 5.81 14.98 -8.23
C LYS A 63 5.20 14.34 -9.47
N GLU A 64 5.27 13.01 -9.58
CA GLU A 64 4.65 12.28 -10.69
C GLU A 64 3.13 12.32 -10.64
N LEU A 65 2.54 12.18 -9.45
CA LEU A 65 1.09 12.30 -9.26
C LEU A 65 0.59 13.73 -9.58
N LYS A 66 1.34 14.77 -9.19
CA LYS A 66 1.00 16.19 -9.50
C LYS A 66 0.99 16.51 -11.00
N LYS A 67 1.68 15.73 -11.84
CA LYS A 67 1.64 15.92 -13.30
C LYS A 67 0.27 15.58 -13.89
N ILE A 68 -0.58 14.85 -13.16
CA ILE A 68 -1.91 14.48 -13.62
C ILE A 68 -2.88 15.63 -13.33
N LYS A 69 -3.47 16.20 -14.39
CA LYS A 69 -4.48 17.25 -14.28
C LYS A 69 -5.64 16.78 -13.39
N GLY A 70 -5.91 17.54 -12.33
CA GLY A 70 -6.96 17.23 -11.35
C GLY A 70 -6.45 16.54 -10.07
N ILE A 71 -5.19 16.14 -9.99
CA ILE A 71 -4.55 15.69 -8.75
C ILE A 71 -3.84 16.86 -8.09
N GLY A 72 -4.45 17.39 -7.01
CA GLY A 72 -3.91 18.49 -6.22
C GLY A 72 -3.35 18.07 -4.87
N PRO A 73 -2.84 19.02 -4.06
CA PRO A 73 -2.24 18.75 -2.75
C PRO A 73 -3.12 17.92 -1.81
N ASN A 74 -4.43 18.21 -1.76
CA ASN A 74 -5.36 17.47 -0.89
C ASN A 74 -5.54 16.01 -1.31
N ASN A 75 -5.48 15.72 -2.62
CA ASN A 75 -5.56 14.36 -3.14
C ASN A 75 -4.30 13.58 -2.79
N LEU A 76 -3.13 14.21 -2.87
CA LEU A 76 -1.87 13.59 -2.46
C LEU A 76 -1.88 13.28 -0.97
N PHE A 77 -2.30 14.23 -0.14
CA PHE A 77 -2.46 14.01 1.29
C PHE A 77 -3.40 12.82 1.54
N ALA A 78 -4.58 12.80 0.92
CA ALA A 78 -5.54 11.70 1.10
C ALA A 78 -4.97 10.33 0.68
N LEU A 79 -4.34 10.25 -0.49
CA LEU A 79 -3.74 9.00 -0.99
C LEU A 79 -2.62 8.52 -0.06
N LYS A 80 -1.69 9.40 0.31
CA LYS A 80 -0.55 9.05 1.17
C LYS A 80 -1.00 8.73 2.59
N PHE A 81 -1.95 9.48 3.13
CA PHE A 81 -2.50 9.24 4.46
C PHE A 81 -3.17 7.86 4.54
N ILE A 82 -4.06 7.54 3.61
CA ILE A 82 -4.77 6.24 3.59
C ILE A 82 -3.77 5.09 3.42
N HIS A 83 -2.80 5.24 2.52
CA HIS A 83 -1.75 4.24 2.31
C HIS A 83 -0.91 4.02 3.58
N GLN A 84 -0.48 5.09 4.25
CA GLN A 84 0.30 4.99 5.49
C GLN A 84 -0.53 4.41 6.65
N VAL A 85 -1.81 4.77 6.76
CA VAL A 85 -2.72 4.18 7.75
C VAL A 85 -2.88 2.69 7.50
N ALA A 86 -3.06 2.25 6.25
CA ALA A 86 -3.12 0.83 5.90
C ALA A 86 -1.83 0.09 6.28
N ARG A 87 -0.65 0.66 5.96
CA ARG A 87 0.64 0.08 6.36
C ARG A 87 0.82 0.02 7.88
N ARG A 88 0.37 1.04 8.61
CA ARG A 88 0.42 1.06 10.08
C ARG A 88 -0.51 0.01 10.67
N PHE A 89 -1.76 -0.07 10.21
CA PHE A 89 -2.72 -1.07 10.64
C PHE A 89 -2.20 -2.50 10.42
N LEU A 90 -1.65 -2.78 9.23
CA LEU A 90 -1.06 -4.08 8.94
C LEU A 90 0.11 -4.38 9.87
N ARG A 91 1.02 -3.41 10.09
CA ARG A 91 2.14 -3.54 11.02
C ARG A 91 1.68 -3.82 12.45
N GLU A 92 0.63 -3.14 12.92
CA GLU A 92 0.05 -3.36 14.25
C GLU A 92 -0.60 -4.75 14.35
N ARG A 93 -1.37 -5.17 13.35
CA ARG A 93 -1.94 -6.53 13.30
C ARG A 93 -0.88 -7.63 13.30
N LEU A 94 0.28 -7.37 12.69
CA LEU A 94 1.40 -8.31 12.67
C LEU A 94 2.10 -8.38 14.03
N LYS A 95 2.15 -7.27 14.79
CA LYS A 95 2.60 -7.27 16.18
C LYS A 95 1.62 -7.98 17.11
N GLU A 96 0.32 -7.89 16.84
CA GLU A 96 -0.73 -8.56 17.60
C GLU A 96 -0.89 -10.06 17.26
N ARG A 97 -0.40 -10.51 16.10
CA ARG A 97 -0.30 -11.94 15.83
C ARG A 97 0.80 -12.52 16.71
N GLU A 98 0.40 -13.04 17.86
CA GLU A 98 1.27 -13.73 18.82
C GLU A 98 2.06 -14.90 18.21
N LYS A 99 1.71 -15.39 17.01
CA LYS A 99 2.40 -16.49 16.33
C LYS A 99 2.32 -16.39 14.80
N ILE A 100 3.47 -16.58 14.16
CA ILE A 100 3.55 -17.02 12.77
C ILE A 100 3.13 -18.49 12.76
N SER A 101 1.99 -18.78 12.14
CA SER A 101 1.43 -20.14 12.15
C SER A 101 1.93 -20.99 10.98
N CYS A 102 2.32 -20.35 9.88
CA CYS A 102 2.84 -21.01 8.68
C CYS A 102 3.74 -20.08 7.84
N ALA A 103 4.49 -20.66 6.91
CA ALA A 103 5.41 -19.91 6.04
C ALA A 103 4.70 -18.83 5.20
N SER A 104 3.43 -19.02 4.85
CA SER A 104 2.65 -18.00 4.13
C SER A 104 2.41 -16.75 4.98
N ASP A 105 2.28 -16.85 6.31
CA ASP A 105 2.18 -15.67 7.17
C ASP A 105 3.44 -14.80 7.11
N VAL A 106 4.62 -15.43 6.97
CA VAL A 106 5.91 -14.73 6.78
C VAL A 106 5.97 -14.10 5.40
N VAL A 107 5.54 -14.83 4.36
CA VAL A 107 5.54 -14.33 2.98
C VAL A 107 4.60 -13.13 2.84
N ASP A 108 3.39 -13.20 3.38
CA ASP A 108 2.43 -12.09 3.38
C ASP A 108 3.02 -10.88 4.13
N TYR A 109 3.66 -11.12 5.28
CA TYR A 109 4.37 -10.07 6.02
C TYR A 109 5.46 -9.41 5.15
N LEU A 110 6.36 -10.20 4.58
CA LEU A 110 7.50 -9.71 3.82
C LEU A 110 7.07 -9.04 2.51
N CYS A 111 6.10 -9.61 1.79
CA CYS A 111 5.52 -9.01 0.60
C CYS A 111 4.94 -7.62 0.91
N HIS A 112 4.25 -7.44 2.04
CA HIS A 112 3.73 -6.12 2.42
C HIS A 112 4.80 -5.17 2.97
N ALA A 113 5.80 -5.68 3.70
CA ALA A 113 6.88 -4.86 4.25
C ALA A 113 7.86 -4.36 3.16
N LEU A 114 8.14 -5.22 2.17
CA LEU A 114 9.16 -5.03 1.13
C LEU A 114 8.61 -4.64 -0.24
N SER A 115 7.30 -4.74 -0.50
CA SER A 115 6.68 -4.40 -1.80
C SER A 115 7.05 -3.01 -2.34
N PHE A 116 7.40 -2.09 -1.44
CA PHE A 116 7.70 -0.69 -1.74
C PHE A 116 9.19 -0.36 -1.76
N LYS A 117 10.05 -1.37 -1.73
CA LYS A 117 11.49 -1.23 -1.62
C LYS A 117 12.14 -1.60 -2.94
N GLU A 118 12.84 -0.66 -3.56
CA GLU A 118 13.48 -0.83 -4.88
C GLU A 118 14.84 -1.54 -4.84
N ARG A 119 15.28 -2.01 -3.66
CA ARG A 119 16.57 -2.67 -3.43
C ARG A 119 16.35 -4.01 -2.75
N GLU A 120 17.37 -4.86 -2.74
CA GLU A 120 17.35 -6.10 -1.97
C GLU A 120 17.53 -5.80 -0.48
N TYR A 121 16.77 -6.49 0.36
CA TYR A 121 16.81 -6.36 1.81
C TYR A 121 17.00 -7.74 2.43
N PHE A 122 17.97 -7.86 3.32
CA PHE A 122 18.13 -9.03 4.17
C PHE A 122 17.48 -8.72 5.53
N ILE A 123 16.40 -9.42 5.83
CA ILE A 123 15.62 -9.24 7.06
C ILE A 123 15.72 -10.51 7.89
N ALA A 124 16.12 -10.38 9.15
CA ALA A 124 15.94 -11.42 10.15
C ALA A 124 14.61 -11.21 10.89
N LEU A 125 13.79 -12.25 10.88
CA LEU A 125 12.68 -12.38 11.83
C LEU A 125 13.14 -13.28 12.98
N TYR A 126 13.21 -12.71 14.18
CA TYR A 126 13.50 -13.46 15.40
C TYR A 126 12.19 -13.99 15.97
N LEU A 127 12.11 -15.29 16.17
CA LEU A 127 10.92 -15.97 16.70
C LEU A 127 11.21 -16.60 18.05
N ASP A 128 10.21 -16.64 18.92
CA ASP A 128 10.27 -17.41 20.16
C ASP A 128 9.98 -18.90 19.92
N ALA A 129 10.12 -19.71 20.98
CA ALA A 129 9.86 -21.16 20.93
C ALA A 129 8.41 -21.54 20.58
N LYS A 130 7.50 -20.57 20.50
CA LYS A 130 6.09 -20.73 20.12
C LYS A 130 5.78 -20.07 18.76
N ASN A 131 6.81 -19.69 17.98
CA ASN A 131 6.72 -18.96 16.71
C ASN A 131 6.16 -17.53 16.82
N GLY A 132 6.16 -16.94 18.01
CA GLY A 132 5.84 -15.53 18.19
C GLY A 132 6.98 -14.64 17.73
N ILE A 133 6.66 -13.53 17.07
CA ILE A 133 7.67 -12.59 16.59
C ILE A 133 8.24 -11.84 17.80
N ILE A 134 9.52 -12.06 18.08
CA ILE A 134 10.29 -11.35 19.11
C ILE A 134 10.76 -10.01 18.55
N ASP A 135 11.38 -10.04 17.37
CA ASP A 135 11.95 -8.86 16.74
C ASP A 135 12.10 -9.04 15.24
N ILE A 136 12.24 -7.93 14.51
CA ILE A 136 12.43 -7.91 13.06
C ILE A 136 13.51 -6.88 12.74
N GLU A 137 14.64 -7.38 12.27
CA GLU A 137 15.81 -6.57 12.00
C GLU A 137 16.15 -6.58 10.50
N GLU A 138 16.35 -5.39 9.95
CA GLU A 138 17.00 -5.25 8.65
C GLU A 138 18.50 -5.40 8.85
N LEU A 139 19.01 -6.61 8.64
CA LEU A 139 20.41 -6.95 8.78
C LEU A 139 21.26 -6.35 7.65
N PHE A 140 20.67 -6.17 6.47
CA PHE A 140 21.35 -5.55 5.34
C PHE A 140 20.37 -4.93 4.35
N SER A 141 20.78 -3.85 3.70
CA SER A 141 20.16 -3.35 2.46
C SER A 141 21.21 -3.21 1.37
N GLY A 142 20.89 -3.77 0.19
CA GLY A 142 21.81 -3.85 -0.94
C GLY A 142 22.35 -2.51 -1.41
N THR A 143 23.66 -2.47 -1.69
CA THR A 143 24.26 -1.62 -2.72
C THR A 143 24.57 -2.47 -3.97
N ALA A 144 24.72 -1.81 -5.12
CA ALA A 144 24.32 -2.28 -6.45
C ALA A 144 24.92 -3.59 -7.02
N ASP A 145 25.88 -4.30 -6.40
CA ASP A 145 26.68 -5.29 -7.15
C ASP A 145 27.01 -6.64 -6.49
N ALA A 146 26.63 -6.97 -5.25
CA ALA A 146 26.68 -8.36 -4.72
C ALA A 146 26.22 -8.46 -3.26
N SER A 147 25.76 -9.66 -2.85
CA SER A 147 25.47 -10.02 -1.46
C SER A 147 26.14 -11.36 -1.09
N PRO A 148 27.40 -11.37 -0.60
CA PRO A 148 27.99 -12.58 -0.04
C PRO A 148 27.55 -12.75 1.42
N VAL A 149 26.76 -13.79 1.68
CA VAL A 149 26.38 -14.22 3.03
C VAL A 149 27.39 -15.23 3.55
N TYR A 150 27.97 -14.98 4.73
CA TYR A 150 28.83 -15.94 5.43
C TYR A 150 28.08 -16.52 6.65
N PRO A 151 27.74 -17.83 6.63
CA PRO A 151 26.98 -18.49 7.71
C PRO A 151 27.67 -18.62 9.07
N ARG A 152 28.81 -17.93 9.30
CA ARG A 152 29.61 -18.05 10.52
C ARG A 152 29.34 -16.96 11.57
N GLU A 153 28.49 -15.98 11.27
CA GLU A 153 28.16 -14.87 12.18
C GLU A 153 26.65 -14.77 12.50
N VAL A 154 25.91 -15.89 12.35
CA VAL A 154 24.52 -16.04 12.82
C VAL A 154 24.47 -17.05 13.95
#